data_AF-A0A9X3AS53-F1
#
_entry.id   AF-A0A9X3AS53-F1
#
_cell.length_a   1.000
_cell.length_b   1.000
_cell.length_c   1.000
_cell.angle_alpha   90.00
_cell.angle_beta   90.00
_cell.angle_gamma   90.00
#
_symmetry.space_group_name_H-M   'P 1'
#
loop_
_entity.id
_entity.type
_entity.pdbx_description
1 polymer ?
#
loop_
_entity_poly.entity_id
_entity_poly.type
_entity_poly.pdbx_seq_one_letter_code
_entity_poly.pdbx_strand_id
1 'polypeptide(L)'
;MTLSTQSGIQHLFDDNQAALDRVAFQLRQATLLEASFDNLRSELSGLAAERPYYCLMMCAALLNALKELSKEFAGERRAVIAFFMEKSLNNLELLEPKRAMR
;
A
#
# COMPACT_ATOMS: atom_id res chain seq x y z
N MET A 1 41.29 34.89 -1.31
CA MET A 1 41.00 33.45 -1.51
C MET A 1 39.76 33.10 -0.69
N THR A 2 38.55 33.20 -1.25
CA THR A 2 37.28 32.89 -0.52
C THR A 2 36.24 32.22 -1.43
N LEU A 3 36.62 31.78 -2.62
CA LEU A 3 35.70 31.21 -3.62
C LEU A 3 35.33 29.74 -3.35
N SER A 4 36.03 29.03 -2.47
CA SER A 4 35.79 27.59 -2.22
C SER A 4 34.60 27.31 -1.30
N THR A 5 34.21 28.25 -0.42
CA THR A 5 33.12 28.06 0.54
C THR A 5 31.73 28.32 -0.05
N GLN A 6 31.59 29.24 -1.01
CA GLN A 6 30.31 29.50 -1.68
C GLN A 6 29.84 28.31 -2.54
N SER A 7 30.77 27.65 -3.25
CA SER A 7 30.48 26.46 -4.06
C SER A 7 29.99 25.27 -3.25
N GLY A 8 30.57 25.05 -2.06
CA GLY A 8 30.17 23.94 -1.19
C GLY A 8 28.80 24.16 -0.54
N ILE A 9 28.48 25.40 -0.18
CA ILE A 9 27.19 25.76 0.42
C ILE A 9 26.06 25.64 -0.61
N GLN A 10 26.30 26.04 -1.87
CA GLN A 10 25.29 25.93 -2.93
C GLN A 10 24.90 24.46 -3.20
N HIS A 11 25.89 23.56 -3.27
CA HIS A 11 25.64 22.12 -3.45
C HIS A 11 24.78 21.53 -2.32
N LEU A 12 25.00 21.95 -1.07
CA LEU A 12 24.19 21.51 0.08
C LEU A 12 22.75 22.02 0.00
N PHE A 13 22.52 23.22 -0.54
CA PHE A 13 21.17 23.73 -0.78
C PHE A 13 20.47 22.95 -1.89
N ASP A 14 21.19 22.63 -2.97
CA ASP A 14 20.65 21.87 -4.11
C ASP A 14 20.30 20.43 -3.67
N ASP A 15 21.14 19.80 -2.85
CA ASP A 15 20.87 18.48 -2.27
C ASP A 15 19.65 18.50 -1.32
N ASN A 16 19.55 19.52 -0.47
CA ASN A 16 18.41 19.67 0.42
C ASN A 16 17.12 19.94 -0.35
N GLN A 17 17.16 20.72 -1.41
CA GLN A 17 16.00 20.96 -2.28
C GLN A 17 15.55 19.66 -2.93
N ALA A 18 16.49 18.87 -3.49
CA ALA A 18 16.19 17.58 -4.07
C ALA A 18 15.64 16.57 -3.04
N ALA A 19 16.11 16.61 -1.80
CA ALA A 19 15.58 15.79 -0.72
C ALA A 19 14.15 16.21 -0.33
N LEU A 20 13.89 17.51 -0.22
CA LEU A 20 12.55 18.06 0.07
C LEU A 20 11.55 17.74 -1.04
N ASP A 21 11.96 17.82 -2.31
CA ASP A 21 11.11 17.46 -3.44
C ASP A 21 10.73 15.98 -3.42
N ARG A 22 11.68 15.10 -3.05
CA ARG A 22 11.38 13.66 -2.85
C ARG A 22 10.40 13.43 -1.72
N VAL A 23 10.56 14.11 -0.59
CA VAL A 23 9.64 14.00 0.56
C VAL A 23 8.26 14.53 0.18
N ALA A 24 8.17 15.66 -0.51
CA ALA A 24 6.91 16.23 -0.98
C ALA A 24 6.18 15.30 -1.96
N PHE A 25 6.93 14.64 -2.85
CA PHE A 25 6.39 13.63 -3.76
C PHE A 25 5.87 12.40 -3.01
N GLN A 26 6.63 11.88 -2.04
CA GLN A 26 6.21 10.76 -1.20
C GLN A 26 4.96 11.09 -0.37
N LEU A 27 4.89 12.31 0.19
CA LEU A 27 3.70 12.80 0.91
C LEU A 27 2.50 12.89 -0.02
N ARG A 28 2.67 13.39 -1.24
CA ARG A 28 1.58 13.49 -2.23
C ARG A 28 1.10 12.10 -2.68
N GLN A 29 2.00 11.12 -2.83
CA GLN A 29 1.62 9.72 -3.03
C GLN A 29 0.85 9.15 -1.85
N ALA A 30 1.28 9.45 -0.61
CA ALA A 30 0.61 9.00 0.60
C ALA A 30 -0.81 9.57 0.72
N THR A 31 -1.01 10.86 0.42
CA THR A 31 -2.34 11.49 0.40
C THR A 31 -3.25 10.89 -0.66
N LEU A 32 -2.74 10.62 -1.86
CA LEU A 32 -3.49 9.93 -2.92
C LEU A 32 -3.86 8.50 -2.50
N LEU A 33 -2.94 7.79 -1.85
CA LEU A 33 -3.17 6.47 -1.27
C LEU A 33 -4.15 6.49 -0.10
N GLU A 34 -4.34 7.61 0.58
CA GLU A 34 -5.27 7.77 1.71
C GLU A 34 -6.69 8.05 1.21
N ALA A 35 -6.85 9.00 0.28
CA ALA A 35 -8.14 9.27 -0.37
C ALA A 35 -8.68 8.06 -1.16
N SER A 36 -7.79 7.20 -1.66
CA SER A 36 -8.17 5.99 -2.40
C SER A 36 -8.46 4.78 -1.49
N PHE A 37 -8.15 4.86 -0.20
CA PHE A 37 -8.18 3.71 0.69
C PHE A 37 -9.58 3.32 1.14
N ASP A 38 -10.45 4.30 1.41
CA ASP A 38 -11.84 4.04 1.76
C ASP A 38 -12.62 3.43 0.59
N ASN A 39 -12.35 3.91 -0.63
CA ASN A 39 -12.90 3.32 -1.85
C ASN A 39 -12.41 1.88 -2.03
N LEU A 40 -11.11 1.63 -1.85
CA LEU A 40 -10.53 0.29 -1.90
C LEU A 40 -11.18 -0.65 -0.87
N ARG A 41 -11.42 -0.18 0.35
CA ARG A 41 -12.09 -0.96 1.40
C ARG A 41 -13.52 -1.34 1.00
N SER A 42 -14.25 -0.42 0.39
CA SER A 42 -15.60 -0.67 -0.11
C SER A 42 -15.61 -1.73 -1.22
N GLU A 43 -14.73 -1.59 -2.21
CA GLU A 43 -14.60 -2.53 -3.32
C GLU A 43 -14.17 -3.93 -2.86
N LEU A 44 -13.18 -4.02 -1.96
CA LEU A 44 -12.76 -5.30 -1.39
C LEU A 44 -13.86 -5.97 -0.56
N SER A 45 -14.73 -5.19 0.09
CA SER A 45 -15.87 -5.75 0.82
C SER A 45 -16.90 -6.40 -0.11
N GLY A 46 -17.21 -5.76 -1.25
CA GLY A 46 -18.08 -6.33 -2.28
C GLY A 46 -17.46 -7.57 -2.91
N LEU A 47 -16.20 -7.48 -3.31
CA LEU A 47 -15.47 -8.60 -3.93
C LEU A 47 -15.31 -9.79 -3.00
N ALA A 48 -15.03 -9.60 -1.71
CA ALA A 48 -14.91 -10.69 -0.76
C ALA A 48 -16.22 -11.48 -0.61
N ALA A 49 -17.37 -10.81 -0.73
CA ALA A 49 -18.69 -11.44 -0.62
C ALA A 49 -19.12 -12.14 -1.91
N GLU A 50 -18.97 -11.47 -3.05
CA GLU A 50 -19.50 -11.96 -4.34
C GLU A 50 -18.52 -12.85 -5.09
N ARG A 51 -17.23 -12.55 -4.98
CA ARG A 51 -16.15 -13.08 -5.83
C ARG A 51 -14.86 -13.28 -5.02
N PRO A 52 -14.87 -14.12 -3.98
CA PRO A 52 -13.76 -14.21 -3.01
C PRO A 52 -12.41 -14.61 -3.64
N TYR A 53 -12.40 -15.43 -4.70
CA TYR A 53 -11.17 -15.72 -5.47
C TYR A 53 -10.53 -14.46 -6.07
N TYR A 54 -11.33 -13.58 -6.67
CA TYR A 54 -10.82 -12.34 -7.26
C TYR A 54 -10.37 -11.35 -6.17
N CYS A 55 -11.06 -11.33 -5.03
CA CYS A 55 -10.62 -10.56 -3.87
C CYS A 55 -9.21 -11.00 -3.42
N LEU A 56 -8.93 -12.30 -3.34
CA LEU A 56 -7.61 -12.81 -2.97
C LEU A 56 -6.51 -12.40 -3.96
N MET A 57 -6.78 -12.50 -5.26
CA MET A 57 -5.83 -12.06 -6.30
C MET A 57 -5.52 -10.57 -6.17
N MET A 58 -6.54 -9.73 -5.96
CA MET A 58 -6.37 -8.30 -5.82
C MET A 58 -5.60 -7.94 -4.55
N CYS A 59 -5.94 -8.57 -3.42
CA CYS A 59 -5.22 -8.41 -2.17
C CYS A 59 -3.73 -8.78 -2.29
N ALA A 60 -3.41 -9.88 -2.98
CA ALA A 60 -2.03 -10.30 -3.20
C ALA A 60 -1.25 -9.27 -4.04
N ALA A 61 -1.85 -8.73 -5.10
CA ALA A 61 -1.25 -7.67 -5.92
C ALA A 61 -0.99 -6.39 -5.12
N LEU A 62 -1.95 -5.99 -4.27
CA LEU A 62 -1.83 -4.81 -3.41
C LEU A 62 -0.74 -5.00 -2.34
N LEU A 63 -0.64 -6.16 -1.72
CA LEU A 63 0.45 -6.45 -0.77
C LEU A 63 1.82 -6.37 -1.45
N ASN A 64 1.94 -6.86 -2.69
CA ASN A 64 3.18 -6.77 -3.44
C ASN A 64 3.55 -5.31 -3.76
N ALA A 65 2.59 -4.48 -4.16
CA ALA A 65 2.80 -3.05 -4.40
C ALA A 65 3.23 -2.29 -3.13
N LEU A 66 2.74 -2.72 -1.96
CA LEU A 66 3.09 -2.11 -0.67
C LEU A 66 4.38 -2.68 -0.06
N LYS A 67 5.02 -3.69 -0.67
CA LYS A 67 6.10 -4.48 -0.04
C LYS A 67 7.29 -3.63 0.42
N GLU A 68 7.69 -2.65 -0.37
CA GLU A 68 8.89 -1.83 -0.13
C GLU A 68 8.63 -0.62 0.79
N LEU A 69 7.36 -0.35 1.12
CA LEU A 69 7.01 0.78 1.97
C LEU A 69 7.29 0.46 3.45
N SER A 70 7.61 1.48 4.25
CA SER A 70 7.82 1.26 5.69
C SER A 70 6.50 0.90 6.39
N LYS A 71 6.61 0.37 7.61
CA LYS A 71 5.46 0.05 8.45
C LYS A 71 4.67 1.31 8.82
N GLU A 72 5.32 2.44 9.07
CA GLU A 72 4.61 3.69 9.40
C GLU A 72 3.68 4.13 8.26
N PHE A 73 4.11 3.95 7.00
CA PHE A 73 3.34 4.40 5.84
C PHE A 73 2.29 3.39 5.34
N ALA A 74 2.56 2.09 5.44
CA ALA A 74 1.71 1.06 4.82
C ALA A 74 1.09 0.07 5.82
N GLY A 75 1.35 0.21 7.13
CA GLY A 75 0.92 -0.76 8.15
C GLY A 75 -0.59 -0.98 8.18
N GLU A 76 -1.37 0.10 8.27
CA GLU A 76 -2.84 0.04 8.27
C GLU A 76 -3.38 -0.55 6.97
N ARG A 77 -2.78 -0.17 5.83
CA ARG A 77 -3.15 -0.67 4.51
C ARG A 77 -2.97 -2.18 4.40
N ARG A 78 -1.83 -2.70 4.85
CA ARG A 78 -1.55 -4.13 4.90
C ARG A 78 -2.52 -4.85 5.84
N ALA A 79 -2.87 -4.27 6.98
CA ALA A 79 -3.81 -4.87 7.93
C ALA A 79 -5.21 -5.04 7.34
N VAL A 80 -5.73 -4.03 6.65
CA VAL A 80 -7.02 -4.12 5.95
C VAL A 80 -6.99 -5.15 4.82
N ILE A 81 -5.92 -5.17 4.03
CA ILE A 81 -5.78 -6.17 2.96
C ILE A 81 -5.75 -7.59 3.54
N ALA A 82 -4.98 -7.81 4.61
CA ALA A 82 -4.92 -9.10 5.29
C ALA A 82 -6.29 -9.54 5.82
N PHE A 83 -7.05 -8.61 6.42
CA PHE A 83 -8.43 -8.86 6.86
C PHE A 83 -9.33 -9.34 5.71
N PHE A 84 -9.28 -8.70 4.54
CA PHE A 84 -10.09 -9.13 3.40
C PHE A 84 -9.61 -10.44 2.77
N MET A 85 -8.31 -10.75 2.85
CA MET A 85 -7.82 -12.09 2.46
C MET A 85 -8.40 -13.17 3.37
N GLU A 86 -8.34 -12.99 4.69
CA GLU A 86 -8.91 -13.93 5.65
C GLU A 86 -10.42 -14.09 5.45
N LYS A 87 -11.16 -12.98 5.32
CA LYS A 87 -12.60 -13.01 5.03
C LYS A 87 -12.93 -13.76 3.74
N SER A 88 -12.13 -13.56 2.69
CA SER A 88 -12.34 -14.23 1.40
C SER A 88 -12.03 -15.73 1.48
N LEU A 89 -10.98 -16.13 2.21
CA LEU A 89 -10.67 -17.53 2.47
C LEU A 89 -11.81 -18.22 3.22
N ASN A 90 -12.33 -17.59 4.29
CA ASN A 90 -13.47 -18.12 5.05
C ASN A 90 -14.71 -18.27 4.15
N ASN A 91 -14.96 -17.31 3.25
CA ASN A 91 -16.06 -17.40 2.29
C ASN A 91 -15.85 -18.52 1.26
N LEU A 92 -14.61 -18.80 0.84
CA LEU A 92 -14.31 -19.95 -0.02
C LEU A 92 -14.54 -21.27 0.70
N GLU A 93 -14.15 -21.39 1.97
CA GLU A 93 -14.40 -22.59 2.77
C GLU A 93 -15.90 -22.88 2.94
N LEU A 94 -16.74 -21.84 2.99
CA LEU A 94 -18.20 -21.97 3.02
C LEU A 94 -18.80 -22.36 1.66
N LEU A 95 -18.18 -21.96 0.56
CA LEU A 95 -18.62 -22.28 -0.81
C LEU A 95 -18.14 -23.67 -1.27
N GLU A 96 -16.99 -24.10 -0.76
CA GLU A 96 -16.45 -25.46 -0.92
C GLU A 96 -16.38 -26.16 0.44
N PRO A 97 -17.52 -26.41 1.12
CA PRO A 97 -17.50 -27.14 2.37
C PRO A 97 -16.89 -28.50 2.06
N LYS A 98 -15.72 -28.76 2.69
CA LYS A 98 -14.88 -29.96 2.54
C LYS A 98 -15.69 -31.08 1.92
N ARG A 99 -15.42 -31.42 0.66
CA ARG A 99 -15.98 -32.63 0.01
C ARG A 99 -15.96 -33.72 1.06
N ALA A 100 -17.13 -34.08 1.58
CA ALA A 100 -17.26 -35.02 2.68
C ALA A 100 -16.49 -36.26 2.24
N MET A 101 -15.37 -36.52 2.92
CA MET A 101 -14.53 -37.69 2.69
C MET A 101 -15.46 -38.91 2.81
N ARG A 102 -15.76 -39.51 1.65
CA ARG A 102 -16.28 -40.87 1.54
C ARG A 102 -15.18 -41.85 1.90
#